data_AF-A0A8J6SJL3-F1
#
_entry.id   AF-A0A8J6SJL3-F1
#
_cell.length_a   1.000
_cell.length_b   1.000
_cell.length_c   1.000
_cell.angle_alpha   90.00
_cell.angle_beta   90.00
_cell.angle_gamma   90.00
#
_symmetry.space_group_name_H-M   'P 1'
#
loop_
_entity.id
_entity.type
_entity.pdbx_description
1 polymer ?
#
loop_
_entity_poly.entity_id
_entity_poly.type
_entity_poly.pdbx_seq_one_letter_code
_entity_poly.pdbx_strand_id
1 'polypeptide(L)'
;MEQITTSGSTAGNIEQKTNQFSLIIQTLVLTGILSLTARLTLPTTKVAVSKAPLPQQSLLKSVTNAVLQDVSQDSGLPVSKFRIVTTKQQTWSDDCLGVNNLGILCTEMRVPGWQVIVASGQTRWVYRTNASGSVVKLAQGVDSLVQKSAK
;
A
#
# COMPACT_ATOMS: atom_id res chain seq x y z
N MET A 1 56.17 -8.27 -60.77
CA MET A 1 56.89 -7.88 -59.55
C MET A 1 56.01 -8.30 -58.38
N GLU A 2 56.60 -9.15 -57.55
CA GLU A 2 56.29 -9.50 -56.16
C GLU A 2 54.88 -9.96 -55.70
N GLN A 3 54.95 -11.16 -55.12
CA GLN A 3 54.07 -11.84 -54.16
C GLN A 3 53.57 -10.94 -53.02
N ILE A 4 52.37 -11.21 -52.49
CA ILE A 4 52.17 -11.78 -51.12
C ILE A 4 50.67 -11.86 -50.73
N THR A 5 50.24 -13.08 -50.41
CA THR A 5 49.13 -13.42 -49.52
C THR A 5 49.19 -12.68 -48.19
N THR A 6 48.05 -12.22 -47.64
CA THR A 6 47.85 -12.17 -46.18
C THR A 6 46.36 -12.24 -45.83
N SER A 7 46.01 -13.25 -45.04
CA SER A 7 44.76 -13.50 -44.33
C SER A 7 44.57 -12.57 -43.13
N GLY A 8 43.34 -12.38 -42.65
CA GLY A 8 43.06 -11.88 -41.28
C GLY A 8 41.70 -11.19 -41.18
N SER A 9 40.63 -11.88 -40.79
CA SER A 9 40.24 -12.28 -39.43
C SER A 9 39.62 -11.16 -38.60
N THR A 10 38.30 -11.24 -38.49
CA THR A 10 37.42 -10.73 -37.43
C THR A 10 38.04 -10.91 -36.04
N ALA A 11 38.01 -9.86 -35.21
CA ALA A 11 38.04 -9.99 -33.75
C ALA A 11 37.65 -8.67 -33.06
N GLY A 12 36.38 -8.52 -32.70
CA GLY A 12 36.00 -7.67 -31.57
C GLY A 12 36.15 -8.50 -30.29
N ASN A 13 37.13 -8.16 -29.44
CA ASN A 13 37.46 -8.88 -28.22
C ASN A 13 36.72 -8.29 -27.00
N ILE A 14 35.90 -9.14 -26.38
CA ILE A 14 35.87 -9.52 -24.96
C ILE A 14 36.37 -8.47 -23.94
N GLU A 15 35.43 -7.82 -23.25
CA GLU A 15 35.69 -7.15 -21.96
C GLU A 15 35.33 -8.11 -20.82
N GLN A 16 36.35 -8.79 -20.28
CA GLN A 16 36.25 -9.65 -19.10
C GLN A 16 37.32 -9.24 -18.07
N LYS A 17 36.79 -8.78 -16.93
CA LYS A 17 36.97 -9.39 -15.62
C LYS A 17 38.34 -9.30 -14.91
N THR A 18 38.19 -9.03 -13.61
CA THR A 18 39.06 -9.40 -12.47
C THR A 18 40.30 -8.53 -12.32
N ASN A 19 40.35 -7.73 -11.24
CA ASN A 19 40.95 -8.07 -9.93
C ASN A 19 42.47 -8.25 -10.03
N GLN A 20 43.18 -7.83 -8.98
CA GLN A 20 44.63 -7.90 -8.77
C GLN A 20 45.42 -6.62 -9.11
N PHE A 21 45.36 -5.63 -8.22
CA PHE A 21 46.49 -4.71 -8.03
C PHE A 21 47.11 -4.95 -6.66
N SER A 22 48.08 -5.87 -6.68
CA SER A 22 48.93 -6.24 -5.57
C SER A 22 50.14 -5.30 -5.49
N LEU A 23 50.34 -4.71 -4.31
CA LEU A 23 51.60 -4.30 -3.67
C LEU A 23 52.50 -3.25 -4.37
N ILE A 24 52.36 -2.00 -3.93
CA ILE A 24 53.50 -1.07 -3.82
C ILE A 24 53.42 -0.31 -2.49
N ILE A 25 54.29 -0.76 -1.57
CA ILE A 25 55.11 0.04 -0.66
C ILE A 25 54.43 0.61 0.59
N GLN A 26 54.70 -0.11 1.68
CA GLN A 26 54.67 0.35 3.07
C GLN A 26 55.30 1.75 3.22
N THR A 27 54.64 2.68 3.91
CA THR A 27 55.32 3.64 4.80
C THR A 27 54.35 4.42 5.70
N LEU A 28 54.77 4.51 6.96
CA LEU A 28 54.36 5.39 8.06
C LEU A 28 52.98 5.19 8.71
N VAL A 29 53.06 4.40 9.78
CA VAL A 29 52.31 4.54 11.04
C VAL A 29 52.32 6.01 11.53
N LEU A 30 51.26 6.38 12.26
CA LEU A 30 51.00 7.59 13.06
C LEU A 30 50.19 8.71 12.38
N THR A 31 48.86 8.67 12.57
CA THR A 31 48.13 9.82 13.11
C THR A 31 46.89 9.33 13.84
N GLY A 32 46.81 9.64 15.13
CA GLY A 32 45.81 9.12 16.06
C GLY A 32 44.41 9.61 15.75
N ILE A 33 43.46 8.67 15.70
CA ILE A 33 42.04 9.00 15.77
C ILE A 33 41.67 8.94 17.25
N LEU A 34 41.46 10.12 17.82
CA LEU A 34 41.03 10.35 19.19
C LEU A 34 39.64 9.71 19.39
N SER A 35 39.61 8.46 19.89
CA SER A 35 38.37 7.78 20.25
C SER A 35 37.76 8.40 21.51
N LEU A 36 37.00 9.49 21.39
CA LEU A 36 36.00 9.85 22.39
C LEU A 36 34.67 9.18 22.03
N THR A 37 34.53 7.91 22.39
CA THR A 37 33.20 7.29 22.43
C THR A 37 32.49 7.78 23.70
N ALA A 38 31.88 8.96 23.63
CA ALA A 38 30.90 9.37 24.63
C ALA A 38 29.68 8.43 24.49
N ARG A 39 29.51 7.49 25.44
CA ARG A 39 28.27 6.73 25.54
C ARG A 39 27.19 7.66 26.07
N LEU A 40 26.43 8.30 25.18
CA LEU A 40 25.14 8.88 25.55
C LEU A 40 24.19 7.72 25.84
N THR A 41 24.15 7.30 27.11
CA THR A 41 23.00 6.56 27.62
C THR A 41 21.87 7.56 27.70
N LEU A 42 20.95 7.51 26.72
CA LEU A 42 19.67 8.21 26.84
C LEU A 42 18.95 7.61 28.06
N PRO A 43 18.60 8.40 29.09
CA PRO A 43 17.65 7.93 30.06
C PRO A 43 16.31 7.75 29.34
N THR A 44 15.92 6.51 29.07
CA THR A 44 14.55 6.19 28.65
C THR A 44 13.62 6.44 29.83
N THR A 45 13.23 7.70 30.02
CA THR A 45 12.08 8.06 30.83
C THR A 45 10.88 7.35 30.21
N LYS A 46 10.29 6.38 30.92
CA LYS A 46 9.03 5.78 30.53
C LYS A 46 7.93 6.82 30.69
N VAL A 47 7.71 7.61 29.64
CA VAL A 47 6.55 8.48 29.55
C VAL A 47 5.33 7.57 29.39
N ALA A 48 4.56 7.41 30.46
CA ALA A 48 3.24 6.80 30.39
C ALA A 48 2.30 7.81 29.70
N VAL A 49 2.21 7.73 28.37
CA VAL A 49 1.27 8.51 27.57
C VAL A 49 -0.13 7.90 27.75
N SER A 50 -1.00 8.61 28.46
CA SER A 50 -2.44 8.32 28.45
C SER A 50 -2.98 8.51 27.03
N LYS A 51 -3.32 7.40 26.38
CA LYS A 51 -3.52 7.30 24.93
C LYS A 51 -5.00 7.44 24.58
N ALA A 52 -5.52 8.67 24.54
CA ALA A 52 -6.80 8.91 23.89
C ALA A 52 -6.67 8.57 22.38
N PRO A 53 -7.60 7.79 21.78
CA PRO A 53 -7.57 7.51 20.36
C PRO A 53 -7.68 8.80 19.54
N LEU A 54 -6.85 8.96 18.52
CA LEU A 54 -6.92 10.11 17.63
C LEU A 54 -8.28 10.16 16.93
N PRO A 55 -8.85 11.36 16.65
CA PRO A 55 -10.16 11.50 16.01
C PRO A 55 -10.31 10.68 14.72
N GLN A 56 -9.27 10.62 13.89
CA GLN A 56 -9.27 9.85 12.65
C GLN A 56 -9.35 8.33 12.87
N GLN A 57 -8.79 7.80 13.97
CA GLN A 57 -8.89 6.38 14.31
C GLN A 57 -10.32 6.03 14.76
N SER A 58 -10.97 6.94 15.47
CA SER A 58 -12.38 6.79 15.87
C SER A 58 -13.30 6.78 14.65
N LEU A 59 -13.09 7.70 13.71
CA LEU A 59 -13.86 7.75 12.45
C LEU A 59 -13.67 6.46 11.63
N LEU A 60 -12.42 5.99 11.48
CA LEU A 60 -12.16 4.77 10.73
C LEU A 60 -12.85 3.55 11.37
N LYS A 61 -12.87 3.46 12.70
CA LYS A 61 -13.59 2.42 13.44
C LYS A 61 -15.11 2.47 13.18
N SER A 62 -15.69 3.68 13.16
CA SER A 62 -17.11 3.88 12.81
C SER A 62 -17.41 3.37 11.40
N VAL A 63 -16.59 3.79 10.43
CA VAL A 63 -16.71 3.39 9.01
C VAL A 63 -16.59 1.87 8.85
N THR A 64 -15.57 1.24 9.45
CA THR A 64 -15.41 -0.21 9.34
C THR A 64 -16.56 -0.97 9.99
N ASN A 65 -17.05 -0.50 11.14
CA ASN A 65 -18.16 -1.15 11.83
C ASN A 65 -19.46 -1.05 11.03
N ALA A 66 -19.74 0.12 10.45
CA ALA A 66 -20.92 0.32 9.62
C ALA A 66 -20.91 -0.60 8.39
N VAL A 67 -19.78 -0.71 7.70
CA VAL A 67 -19.63 -1.61 6.54
C VAL A 67 -19.75 -3.08 6.93
N LEU A 68 -19.14 -3.50 8.05
CA LEU A 68 -19.23 -4.87 8.53
C LEU A 68 -20.66 -5.25 8.94
N GLN A 69 -21.40 -4.31 9.51
CA GLN A 69 -22.80 -4.52 9.88
C GLN A 69 -23.69 -4.65 8.64
N ASP A 70 -23.51 -3.77 7.66
CA ASP A 70 -24.27 -3.74 6.42
C ASP A 70 -24.08 -5.04 5.61
N VAL A 71 -22.83 -5.47 5.38
CA VAL A 71 -22.57 -6.74 4.68
C VAL A 71 -23.07 -7.96 5.45
N SER A 72 -23.04 -7.91 6.79
CA SER A 72 -23.57 -8.99 7.64
C SER A 72 -25.09 -9.11 7.48
N GLN A 73 -25.79 -7.98 7.41
CA GLN A 73 -27.23 -7.94 7.18
C GLN A 73 -27.60 -8.45 5.78
N ASP A 74 -26.92 -7.96 4.74
CA ASP A 74 -27.22 -8.31 3.35
C ASP A 74 -26.92 -9.77 3.01
N SER A 75 -25.86 -10.33 3.61
CA SER A 75 -25.43 -11.72 3.34
C SER A 75 -26.02 -12.77 4.28
N GLY A 76 -26.58 -12.36 5.42
CA GLY A 76 -27.02 -13.25 6.50
C GLY A 76 -25.89 -13.96 7.27
N LEU A 77 -24.63 -13.63 7.02
CA LEU A 77 -23.49 -14.18 7.77
C LEU A 77 -23.17 -13.31 8.99
N PRO A 78 -22.68 -13.88 10.11
CA PRO A 78 -22.28 -13.08 11.25
C PRO A 78 -21.05 -12.22 10.94
N VAL A 79 -20.96 -11.04 11.55
CA VAL A 79 -19.85 -10.07 11.39
C VAL A 79 -18.47 -10.72 11.50
N SER A 80 -18.31 -11.74 12.36
CA SER A 80 -17.05 -12.47 12.56
C SER A 80 -16.53 -13.22 11.32
N LYS A 81 -17.36 -13.41 10.30
CA LYS A 81 -16.97 -14.02 9.02
C LYS A 81 -16.35 -13.01 8.05
N PHE A 82 -16.37 -11.73 8.37
CA PHE A 82 -15.88 -10.66 7.51
C PHE A 82 -14.59 -10.07 8.03
N ARG A 83 -13.72 -9.67 7.10
CA ARG A 83 -12.52 -8.91 7.37
C ARG A 83 -12.41 -7.74 6.43
N ILE A 84 -11.98 -6.60 6.96
CA ILE A 84 -11.62 -5.45 6.16
C ILE A 84 -10.30 -5.73 5.45
N VAL A 85 -10.31 -5.64 4.12
CA VAL A 85 -9.12 -5.83 3.27
C VAL A 85 -8.43 -4.49 3.03
N THR A 86 -9.20 -3.45 2.75
CA THR A 86 -8.66 -2.13 2.42
C THR A 86 -9.66 -1.05 2.78
N THR A 87 -9.16 0.07 3.28
CA THR A 87 -9.89 1.32 3.48
C THR A 87 -9.13 2.44 2.80
N LYS A 88 -9.76 3.12 1.84
CA LYS A 88 -9.15 4.23 1.10
C LYS A 88 -10.06 5.44 1.17
N GLN A 89 -9.53 6.57 1.62
CA GLN A 89 -10.28 7.82 1.61
C GLN A 89 -10.47 8.30 0.16
N GLN A 90 -11.67 8.77 -0.16
CA GLN A 90 -12.03 9.25 -1.49
C GLN A 90 -13.09 10.35 -1.38
N THR A 91 -13.32 11.09 -2.47
CA THR A 91 -14.44 12.03 -2.58
C THR A 91 -15.36 11.58 -3.70
N TRP A 92 -16.65 11.51 -3.42
CA TRP A 92 -17.68 11.10 -4.36
C TRP A 92 -18.27 12.30 -5.12
N SER A 93 -18.88 12.03 -6.27
CA SER A 93 -19.47 13.02 -7.17
C SER A 93 -20.85 13.51 -6.73
N ASP A 94 -21.53 12.74 -5.89
CA ASP A 94 -22.93 12.93 -5.51
C ASP A 94 -23.21 12.35 -4.11
N ASP A 95 -24.40 12.69 -3.58
CA ASP A 95 -24.91 12.22 -2.28
C ASP A 95 -25.24 10.72 -2.23
N CYS A 96 -25.39 10.07 -3.38
CA CYS A 96 -25.47 8.61 -3.52
C CYS A 96 -24.10 7.92 -3.50
N LEU A 97 -23.02 8.66 -3.27
CA LEU A 97 -21.64 8.17 -3.22
C LEU A 97 -21.18 7.57 -4.57
N GLY A 98 -21.75 8.04 -5.67
CA GLY A 98 -21.53 7.53 -7.02
C GLY A 98 -22.01 6.10 -7.23
N VAL A 99 -23.02 5.66 -6.47
CA VAL A 99 -23.69 4.36 -6.61
C VAL A 99 -25.08 4.60 -7.18
N ASN A 100 -25.27 4.25 -8.45
CA ASN A 100 -26.52 4.45 -9.14
C ASN A 100 -27.51 3.35 -8.76
N ASN A 101 -28.63 3.73 -8.15
CA ASN A 101 -29.76 2.84 -7.91
C ASN A 101 -30.90 3.25 -8.83
N LEU A 102 -31.57 2.27 -9.44
CA LEU A 102 -32.66 2.54 -10.38
C LEU A 102 -33.78 3.32 -9.67
N GLY A 103 -34.21 4.43 -10.29
CA GLY A 103 -35.31 5.25 -9.79
C GLY A 103 -34.95 6.23 -8.66
N ILE A 104 -33.68 6.34 -8.27
CA ILE A 104 -33.22 7.35 -7.30
C ILE A 104 -32.51 8.48 -8.04
N LEU A 105 -32.93 9.72 -7.79
CA LEU A 105 -32.21 10.92 -8.20
C LEU A 105 -31.19 11.28 -7.13
N CYS A 106 -29.93 11.46 -7.54
CA CYS A 106 -28.82 11.83 -6.66
C CYS A 106 -28.47 13.29 -6.88
N THR A 107 -28.18 14.02 -5.80
CA THR A 107 -27.74 15.41 -5.85
C THR A 107 -26.25 15.46 -6.15
N GLU A 108 -25.87 16.19 -7.20
CA GLU A 108 -24.46 16.41 -7.53
C GLU A 108 -23.77 17.25 -6.44
N MET A 109 -22.83 16.65 -5.72
CA MET A 109 -22.04 17.32 -4.69
C MET A 109 -20.78 16.52 -4.33
N ARG A 110 -19.72 17.21 -3.95
CA ARG A 110 -18.47 16.58 -3.50
C ARG A 110 -18.63 16.04 -2.08
N VAL A 111 -18.75 14.72 -1.92
CA VAL A 111 -18.91 14.08 -0.61
C VAL A 111 -17.61 13.38 -0.20
N PRO A 112 -16.89 13.86 0.84
CA PRO A 112 -15.76 13.12 1.41
C PRO A 112 -16.21 11.80 2.03
N GLY A 113 -15.40 10.76 1.88
CA GLY A 113 -15.80 9.42 2.26
C GLY A 113 -14.71 8.37 2.16
N TRP A 114 -15.12 7.10 2.21
CA TRP A 114 -14.23 5.95 2.21
C TRP A 114 -14.70 4.88 1.23
N GLN A 115 -13.79 4.35 0.43
CA GLN A 115 -13.95 3.07 -0.23
C GLN A 115 -13.45 1.98 0.71
N VAL A 116 -14.30 1.01 1.01
CA VAL A 116 -13.99 -0.10 1.90
C VAL A 116 -14.16 -1.41 1.16
N ILE A 117 -13.12 -2.22 1.12
CA ILE A 117 -13.18 -3.58 0.57
C ILE A 117 -13.27 -4.53 1.74
N VAL A 118 -14.33 -5.33 1.78
CA VAL A 118 -14.56 -6.37 2.78
C VAL A 118 -14.53 -7.74 2.11
N ALA A 119 -14.08 -8.76 2.83
CA ALA A 119 -13.99 -10.12 2.31
C ALA A 119 -14.46 -11.17 3.32
N SER A 120 -15.04 -12.25 2.79
CA SER A 120 -15.32 -13.49 3.50
C SER A 120 -14.89 -14.66 2.61
N GLY A 121 -13.88 -15.42 3.03
CA GLY A 121 -13.21 -16.38 2.14
C GLY A 121 -12.66 -15.71 0.87
N GLN A 122 -13.12 -16.19 -0.29
CA GLN A 122 -12.77 -15.67 -1.63
C GLN A 122 -13.69 -14.54 -2.10
N THR A 123 -14.86 -14.39 -1.47
CA THR A 123 -15.85 -13.38 -1.82
C THR A 123 -15.41 -12.02 -1.32
N ARG A 124 -15.63 -10.99 -2.15
CA ARG A 124 -15.31 -9.59 -1.83
C ARG A 124 -16.51 -8.71 -2.14
N TRP A 125 -16.62 -7.61 -1.40
CA TRP A 125 -17.58 -6.54 -1.66
C TRP A 125 -16.85 -5.21 -1.58
N VAL A 126 -17.23 -4.28 -2.46
CA VAL A 126 -16.74 -2.91 -2.45
C VAL A 126 -17.87 -2.01 -1.94
N TYR A 127 -17.63 -1.41 -0.79
CA TYR A 127 -18.51 -0.43 -0.17
C TYR A 127 -17.97 0.97 -0.34
N ARG A 128 -18.88 1.93 -0.40
CA ARG A 128 -18.58 3.36 -0.34
C ARG A 128 -19.34 3.96 0.84
N THR A 129 -18.69 4.83 1.59
CA THR A 129 -19.30 5.51 2.73
C THR A 129 -19.06 7.01 2.64
N ASN A 130 -19.86 7.80 3.36
CA ASN A 130 -19.47 9.17 3.71
C ASN A 130 -18.36 9.18 4.79
N ALA A 131 -17.86 10.36 5.16
CA ALA A 131 -16.70 10.52 6.04
C ALA A 131 -16.86 9.87 7.43
N SER A 132 -18.08 9.86 7.97
CA SER A 132 -18.41 9.32 9.31
C SER A 132 -18.82 7.85 9.29
N GLY A 133 -19.18 7.30 8.13
CA GLY A 133 -19.79 5.97 8.01
C GLY A 133 -21.29 5.94 8.30
N SER A 134 -21.96 7.10 8.41
CA SER A 134 -23.42 7.16 8.64
C SER A 134 -24.24 6.86 7.38
N VAL A 135 -23.60 6.92 6.21
CA VAL A 135 -24.18 6.46 4.94
C VAL A 135 -23.23 5.43 4.37
N VAL A 136 -23.75 4.25 4.05
CA VAL A 136 -23.03 3.11 3.48
C VAL A 136 -23.78 2.64 2.24
N LYS A 137 -23.07 2.39 1.15
CA LYS A 137 -23.63 1.89 -0.12
C LYS A 137 -22.75 0.79 -0.68
N LEU A 138 -23.37 -0.33 -1.06
CA LEU A 138 -22.72 -1.38 -1.82
C LEU A 138 -22.49 -0.89 -3.26
N ALA A 139 -21.22 -0.71 -3.64
CA ALA A 139 -20.86 -0.27 -4.98
C ALA A 139 -20.62 -1.44 -5.93
N GLN A 140 -20.07 -2.55 -5.43
CA GLN A 140 -19.86 -3.79 -6.19
C GLN A 140 -20.06 -5.00 -5.28
N GLY A 141 -21.10 -5.78 -5.57
CA GLY A 141 -21.39 -7.05 -4.89
C GLY A 141 -20.73 -8.25 -5.56
N VAL A 142 -21.03 -9.43 -5.04
CA VAL A 142 -20.50 -10.72 -5.53
C VAL A 142 -20.73 -10.88 -7.04
N ASP A 143 -21.95 -10.63 -7.49
CA ASP A 143 -22.36 -10.82 -8.88
C ASP A 143 -21.57 -9.93 -9.83
N SER A 144 -21.32 -8.67 -9.45
CA SER A 144 -20.58 -7.71 -10.27
C SER A 144 -19.09 -8.04 -10.39
N LEU A 145 -18.50 -8.72 -9.39
CA LEU A 145 -17.09 -9.12 -9.42
C LEU A 145 -16.88 -10.37 -10.27
N VAL A 146 -17.80 -11.33 -10.22
CA VAL A 146 -17.73 -12.56 -11.04
C VAL A 146 -17.77 -12.21 -12.53
N GLN A 147 -18.65 -11.28 -12.93
CA GLN A 147 -18.77 -10.84 -14.32
C GLN A 147 -17.50 -10.15 -14.85
N LYS A 148 -16.75 -9.45 -13.97
CA LYS A 148 -15.51 -8.77 -14.36
C LYS A 148 -14.32 -9.71 -14.52
N SER A 149 -14.36 -10.89 -13.89
CA SER A 149 -13.29 -11.91 -14.00
C SER A 149 -13.43 -12.82 -15.21
N ALA A 150 -14.58 -12.82 -15.88
CA ALA A 150 -14.88 -13.69 -17.03
C ALA A 150 -14.64 -13.02 -18.40
N LYS A 151 -14.01 -11.84 -18.43
CA LYS A 151 -13.69 -11.09 -19.64
C LYS A 151 -12.19 -10.78 -19.69
#